data_AF-A0A6G2Q6N2-F1
#
_entry.id   AF-A0A6G2Q6N2-F1
#
_cell.length_a   1.000
_cell.length_b   1.000
_cell.length_c   1.000
_cell.angle_alpha   90.00
_cell.angle_beta   90.00
_cell.angle_gamma   90.00
#
_symmetry.space_group_name_H-M   'P 1'
#
loop_
_entity.id
_entity.type
_entity.pdbx_description
1 polymer ?
#
loop_
_entity_poly.entity_id
_entity_poly.type
_entity_poly.pdbx_seq_one_letter_code
_entity_poly.pdbx_strand_id
1 'polypeptide(L)'
;MEASSPDGGAVFLLRAEGGVTPEYRLEVVLRGGEAGGPLVAGVRYVAAGGGERTLLVPVARGRFGPAASLVRLPGFAFGSVSPRWSARAPAPVTPMTAWDDATVAASVRAALNEATRDAWRQVRELVGDELRAAIDGELS
;
A
#
# COMPACT_ATOMS: atom_id res chain seq x y z
N MET A 1 2.09 15.56 3.28
CA MET A 1 1.26 15.84 2.08
C MET A 1 0.04 14.97 2.15
N GLU A 2 -1.13 15.49 1.80
CA GLU A 2 -2.40 14.76 1.79
C GLU A 2 -2.97 14.77 0.38
N ALA A 3 -3.53 13.63 -0.05
CA ALA A 3 -4.34 13.52 -1.26
C ALA A 3 -5.57 12.64 -0.99
N SER A 4 -6.60 12.80 -1.80
CA SER A 4 -7.82 12.00 -1.71
C SER A 4 -8.11 11.32 -3.05
N SER A 5 -8.74 10.15 -3.01
CA SER A 5 -9.27 9.53 -4.23
C SER A 5 -10.36 10.40 -4.85
N PRO A 6 -10.60 10.32 -6.18
CA PRO A 6 -11.61 11.15 -6.85
C PRO A 6 -13.04 10.99 -6.29
N ASP A 7 -13.36 9.81 -5.77
CA ASP A 7 -14.64 9.49 -5.13
C ASP A 7 -14.70 9.89 -3.65
N GLY A 8 -13.61 10.43 -3.09
CA GLY A 8 -13.49 10.78 -1.67
C GLY A 8 -13.46 9.59 -0.71
N GLY A 9 -13.51 8.35 -1.21
CA GLY A 9 -13.59 7.13 -0.40
C GLY A 9 -12.29 6.78 0.32
N ALA A 10 -11.15 7.29 -0.14
CA ALA A 10 -9.84 7.06 0.45
C ALA A 10 -9.02 8.34 0.57
N VAL A 11 -8.23 8.41 1.63
CA VAL A 11 -7.25 9.48 1.85
C VAL A 11 -5.86 8.88 2.04
N PHE A 12 -4.88 9.58 1.48
CA PHE A 12 -3.48 9.19 1.41
C PHE A 12 -2.65 10.26 2.11
N LEU A 13 -2.02 9.89 3.22
CA LEU A 13 -1.20 10.80 4.03
C LEU A 13 0.26 10.40 3.91
N LEU A 14 1.03 11.20 3.18
CA LEU A 14 2.47 11.04 3.03
C LEU A 14 3.19 11.86 4.11
N ARG A 15 3.98 11.18 4.93
CA ARG A 15 4.79 11.80 6.01
C ARG A 15 6.25 11.43 5.85
N ALA A 16 7.13 12.39 6.09
CA ALA A 16 8.55 12.15 6.30
C ALA A 16 8.77 11.72 7.75
N GLU A 17 9.71 10.81 7.96
CA GLU A 17 10.18 10.39 9.28
C GLU A 17 11.70 10.34 9.30
N GLY A 18 12.28 10.79 10.42
CA GLY A 18 13.73 10.87 10.60
C GLY A 18 14.32 12.26 10.30
N GLY A 19 15.65 12.32 10.34
CA GLY A 19 16.43 13.56 10.24
C GLY A 19 16.90 13.86 8.81
N VAL A 20 18.22 13.99 8.61
CA VAL A 20 18.84 14.55 7.40
C VAL A 20 18.48 13.80 6.10
N THR A 21 18.34 12.47 6.15
CA THR A 21 17.83 11.66 5.04
C THR A 21 16.50 11.04 5.47
N PRO A 22 15.36 11.71 5.23
CA PRO A 22 14.08 11.23 5.72
C PRO A 22 13.66 9.97 4.97
N GLU A 23 13.14 9.00 5.71
CA GLU A 23 12.33 7.93 5.14
C GLU A 23 10.89 8.41 5.01
N TYR A 24 10.20 7.98 3.96
CA TYR A 24 8.81 8.37 3.76
C TYR A 24 7.87 7.21 4.06
N ARG A 25 6.76 7.56 4.70
CA ARG A 25 5.68 6.65 5.07
C ARG A 25 4.39 7.15 4.45
N LEU A 26 3.59 6.22 3.97
CA LEU A 26 2.27 6.48 3.44
C LEU A 26 1.23 5.78 4.29
N GLU A 27 0.28 6.55 4.80
CA GLU A 27 -0.92 6.05 5.45
C GLU A 27 -2.08 6.11 4.45
N VAL A 28 -2.80 5.00 4.29
CA VAL A 28 -4.00 4.91 3.45
C VAL A 28 -5.18 4.71 4.37
N VAL A 29 -6.14 5.63 4.37
CA VAL A 29 -7.32 5.63 5.25
C VAL A 29 -8.58 5.59 4.40
N LEU A 30 -9.47 4.63 4.64
CA LEU A 30 -10.81 4.61 4.05
C LEU A 30 -11.77 5.49 4.86
N ARG A 31 -12.56 6.32 4.16
CA ARG A 31 -13.54 7.24 4.76
C ARG A 31 -14.98 6.71 4.75
N GLY A 32 -15.25 5.53 4.19
CA GLY A 32 -16.58 4.90 4.27
C GLY A 32 -16.69 3.56 3.54
N GLY A 33 -17.77 2.82 3.88
CA GLY A 33 -18.16 1.55 3.25
C GLY A 33 -17.47 0.31 3.80
N GLU A 34 -18.26 -0.70 4.17
CA GLU A 34 -17.73 -2.06 4.30
C GLU A 34 -17.71 -2.72 2.92
N ALA A 35 -16.53 -3.06 2.43
CA ALA A 35 -16.42 -3.93 1.27
C ALA A 35 -16.70 -5.38 1.68
N GLY A 36 -17.28 -6.18 0.79
CA GLY A 36 -17.47 -7.63 1.01
C GLY A 36 -16.16 -8.43 1.08
N GLY A 37 -15.00 -7.82 0.80
CA GLY A 37 -13.68 -8.45 0.81
C GLY A 37 -12.54 -7.46 1.03
N PRO A 38 -11.27 -7.92 1.00
CA PRO A 38 -10.10 -7.05 1.13
C PRO A 38 -10.02 -6.09 -0.06
N LEU A 39 -9.65 -4.86 0.24
CA LEU A 39 -9.43 -3.79 -0.74
C LEU A 39 -7.93 -3.50 -0.83
N VAL A 40 -7.44 -3.22 -2.04
CA VAL A 40 -6.03 -2.85 -2.28
C VAL A 40 -5.95 -1.56 -3.07
N ALA A 41 -5.17 -0.60 -2.57
CA ALA A 41 -4.78 0.60 -3.30
C ALA A 41 -3.47 0.35 -4.06
N GLY A 42 -3.37 0.84 -5.30
CA GLY A 42 -2.11 0.89 -6.03
C GLY A 42 -1.44 2.25 -5.83
N VAL A 43 -0.19 2.26 -5.39
CA VAL A 43 0.63 3.45 -5.17
C VAL A 43 1.82 3.42 -6.10
N ARG A 44 1.97 4.42 -6.96
CA ARG A 44 3.15 4.59 -7.82
C ARG A 44 3.97 5.76 -7.36
N TYR A 45 5.29 5.61 -7.36
CA TYR A 45 6.21 6.70 -7.03
C TYR A 45 7.55 6.52 -7.75
N VAL A 46 8.28 7.62 -7.88
CA VAL A 46 9.65 7.62 -8.40
C VAL A 46 10.63 7.60 -7.22
N ALA A 47 11.54 6.62 -7.20
CA ALA A 47 12.62 6.57 -6.23
C ALA A 47 13.68 7.65 -6.54
N ALA A 48 14.52 7.99 -5.56
CA ALA A 48 15.58 9.00 -5.69
C ALA A 48 16.56 8.70 -6.86
N GLY A 49 16.77 7.42 -7.16
CA GLY A 49 17.56 6.97 -8.32
C GLY A 49 16.84 7.05 -9.68
N GLY A 50 15.63 7.60 -9.73
CA GLY A 50 14.84 7.78 -10.96
C GLY A 50 13.96 6.59 -11.37
N GLY A 51 14.11 5.43 -10.73
CA GLY A 51 13.30 4.24 -11.03
C GLY A 51 11.86 4.39 -10.51
N GLU A 52 10.88 4.14 -11.38
CA GLU A 52 9.47 4.03 -10.99
C GLU A 52 9.25 2.75 -10.18
N ARG A 53 8.44 2.85 -9.13
CA ARG A 53 8.07 1.75 -8.25
C ARG A 53 6.57 1.74 -8.06
N THR A 54 6.00 0.55 -7.97
CA THR A 54 4.62 0.33 -7.57
C THR A 54 4.59 -0.41 -6.24
N LEU A 55 3.72 0.02 -5.34
CA LEU A 55 3.33 -0.74 -4.16
C LEU A 55 1.83 -0.99 -4.18
N LEU A 56 1.44 -2.15 -3.70
CA LEU A 56 0.08 -2.55 -3.43
C LEU A 56 -0.14 -2.38 -1.93
N VAL A 57 -1.20 -1.67 -1.53
CA VAL A 57 -1.47 -1.40 -0.13
C VAL A 57 -2.84 -1.97 0.22
N PRO A 58 -2.91 -3.18 0.81
CA PRO A 58 -4.17 -3.70 1.31
C PRO A 58 -4.65 -2.83 2.46
N VAL A 59 -5.92 -2.46 2.48
CA VAL A 59 -6.48 -1.65 3.55
C VAL A 59 -6.86 -2.55 4.73
N ALA A 60 -6.20 -2.35 5.86
CA ALA A 60 -6.49 -3.07 7.08
C ALA A 60 -7.82 -2.57 7.66
N ARG A 61 -8.71 -3.52 7.92
CA ARG A 61 -9.96 -3.23 8.61
C ARG A 61 -9.62 -2.92 10.07
N GLY A 62 -9.90 -1.69 10.50
CA GLY A 62 -9.70 -1.29 11.88
C GLY A 62 -10.68 -2.05 12.78
N ARG A 63 -10.19 -2.61 13.89
CA ARG A 63 -11.07 -3.07 14.99
C ARG A 63 -11.67 -1.87 15.74
N PHE A 64 -10.93 -0.77 15.79
CA PHE A 64 -11.29 0.50 16.40
C PHE A 64 -10.83 1.63 15.48
N GLY A 65 -11.70 2.59 15.17
CA GLY A 65 -11.39 3.67 14.24
C GLY A 65 -11.52 3.29 12.75
N PRO A 66 -11.14 4.20 11.83
CA PRO A 66 -11.28 3.95 10.40
C PRO A 66 -10.33 2.85 9.92
N ALA A 67 -10.70 2.17 8.85
CA ALA A 67 -9.83 1.20 8.18
C ALA A 67 -8.61 1.93 7.59
N ALA A 68 -7.41 1.53 8.03
CA ALA A 68 -6.18 2.23 7.70
C ALA A 68 -4.98 1.29 7.61
N SER A 69 -4.08 1.56 6.66
CA SER A 69 -2.82 0.85 6.46
C SER A 69 -1.64 1.80 6.42
N LEU A 70 -0.49 1.31 6.84
CA LEU A 70 0.74 2.08 6.91
C LEU A 70 1.87 1.34 6.21
N VAL A 71 2.50 1.99 5.23
CA VAL A 71 3.61 1.44 4.46
C VAL A 71 4.78 2.40 4.38
N ARG A 72 5.99 1.87 4.25
CA ARG A 72 7.18 2.62 3.86
C ARG A 72 7.16 2.85 2.34
N LEU A 73 7.78 3.93 1.87
CA LEU A 73 8.09 4.15 0.44
C LEU A 73 9.60 4.02 0.22
N PRO A 74 10.14 2.81 0.00
CA PRO A 74 11.59 2.61 -0.10
C PRO A 74 12.25 3.44 -1.20
N GLY A 75 13.22 4.26 -0.81
CA GLY A 75 13.99 5.09 -1.72
C GLY A 75 13.23 6.28 -2.29
N PHE A 76 11.98 6.55 -1.86
CA PHE A 76 11.30 7.78 -2.23
C PHE A 76 12.00 8.99 -1.58
N ALA A 77 12.19 10.06 -2.35
CA ALA A 77 12.75 11.31 -1.86
C ALA A 77 11.95 12.49 -2.41
N PHE A 78 11.76 13.50 -1.57
CA PHE A 78 11.07 14.73 -1.91
C PHE A 78 12.14 15.78 -2.25
N GLY A 79 12.20 16.30 -3.49
CA GLY A 79 13.15 17.38 -3.80
C GLY A 79 13.63 17.56 -5.24
N SER A 80 13.37 16.65 -6.18
CA SER A 80 13.80 16.82 -7.58
C SER A 80 12.62 17.10 -8.51
N VAL A 81 12.38 18.39 -8.78
CA VAL A 81 11.53 19.00 -9.84
C VAL A 81 10.03 18.67 -9.85
N SER A 82 9.58 17.53 -9.34
CA SER A 82 8.19 17.22 -8.94
C SER A 82 8.17 15.82 -8.33
N PRO A 83 7.84 15.64 -7.04
CA PRO A 83 7.64 14.30 -6.50
C PRO A 83 6.39 13.71 -7.15
N ARG A 84 6.58 12.87 -8.17
CA ARG A 84 5.51 12.14 -8.85
C ARG A 84 5.22 10.87 -8.07
N TRP A 85 4.41 11.01 -7.03
CA TRP A 85 3.64 9.88 -6.55
C TRP A 85 2.19 10.03 -6.98
N SER A 86 1.53 8.89 -7.17
CA SER A 86 0.10 8.83 -7.45
C SER A 86 -0.48 7.61 -6.77
N ALA A 87 -1.75 7.68 -6.42
CA ALA A 87 -2.47 6.54 -5.86
C ALA A 87 -3.76 6.31 -6.63
N ARG A 88 -4.14 5.04 -6.75
CA ARG A 88 -5.44 4.62 -7.23
C ARG A 88 -6.34 4.36 -6.03
N ALA A 89 -7.64 4.62 -6.21
CA ALA A 89 -8.64 4.26 -5.23
C ALA A 89 -8.54 2.75 -4.88
N PRO A 90 -8.71 2.36 -3.61
CA PRO A 90 -8.75 0.96 -3.22
C PRO A 90 -9.81 0.19 -4.01
N ALA A 91 -9.42 -0.94 -4.59
CA ALA A 91 -10.31 -1.81 -5.35
C ALA A 91 -10.40 -3.22 -4.72
N PRO A 92 -11.53 -3.93 -4.87
CA PRO A 92 -11.65 -5.31 -4.38
C PRO A 92 -10.62 -6.26 -4.99
N VAL A 93 -10.08 -7.12 -4.14
CA VAL A 93 -9.30 -8.28 -4.61
C VAL A 93 -10.27 -9.38 -5.05
N THR A 94 -9.97 -9.99 -6.19
CA THR A 94 -10.73 -11.10 -6.75
C THR A 94 -9.78 -12.27 -7.04
N PRO A 95 -10.29 -13.50 -7.21
CA PRO A 95 -9.44 -14.63 -7.63
C PRO A 95 -8.75 -14.43 -8.98
N MET A 96 -9.26 -13.51 -9.82
CA MET A 96 -8.67 -13.17 -11.13
C MET A 96 -7.66 -12.02 -11.05
N THR A 97 -7.40 -11.47 -9.87
CA THR A 97 -6.43 -10.40 -9.67
C THR A 97 -5.04 -10.91 -10.02
N ALA A 98 -4.45 -10.36 -11.07
CA ALA A 98 -3.11 -10.69 -11.54
C ALA A 98 -2.15 -9.53 -11.24
N TRP A 99 -1.30 -9.72 -10.24
CA TRP A 99 -0.19 -8.82 -9.93
C TRP A 99 1.13 -9.52 -10.23
N ASP A 100 2.18 -8.73 -10.36
CA ASP A 100 3.53 -9.25 -10.47
C ASP A 100 4.07 -9.66 -9.09
N ASP A 101 4.68 -10.84 -8.99
CA ASP A 101 5.20 -11.41 -7.75
C ASP A 101 6.21 -10.51 -7.04
N ALA A 102 7.14 -9.93 -7.81
CA ALA A 102 8.16 -9.05 -7.24
C ALA A 102 7.52 -7.78 -6.66
N THR A 103 6.47 -7.27 -7.31
CA THR A 103 5.66 -6.15 -6.80
C THR A 103 4.93 -6.53 -5.51
N VAL A 104 4.31 -7.72 -5.44
CA VAL A 104 3.66 -8.20 -4.22
C VAL A 104 4.66 -8.33 -3.08
N ALA A 105 5.78 -9.01 -3.32
CA ALA A 105 6.82 -9.22 -2.30
C ALA A 105 7.39 -7.88 -1.77
N ALA A 106 7.68 -6.94 -2.66
CA ALA A 106 8.11 -5.59 -2.27
C ALA A 106 7.06 -4.85 -1.45
N SER A 107 5.77 -5.08 -1.74
CA SER A 107 4.65 -4.44 -1.05
C SER A 107 4.38 -5.03 0.33
N VAL A 108 4.56 -6.34 0.51
CA VAL A 108 4.52 -6.98 1.83
C VAL A 108 5.65 -6.47 2.70
N ARG A 109 6.89 -6.42 2.18
CA ARG A 109 8.05 -5.85 2.88
C ARG A 109 7.88 -4.39 3.26
N ALA A 110 7.12 -3.63 2.48
CA ALA A 110 6.82 -2.23 2.77
C ALA A 110 5.85 -2.04 3.94
N ALA A 111 5.10 -3.07 4.38
CA ALA A 111 4.17 -2.96 5.50
C ALA A 111 4.89 -2.59 6.81
N LEU A 112 4.44 -1.51 7.46
CA LEU A 112 5.08 -0.97 8.67
C LEU A 112 4.43 -1.41 9.99
N ASN A 113 3.23 -1.99 9.96
CA ASN A 113 2.54 -2.44 11.17
C ASN A 113 1.83 -3.78 10.95
N GLU A 114 1.50 -4.46 12.05
CA GLU A 114 0.82 -5.76 12.01
C GLU A 114 -0.57 -5.68 11.38
N ALA A 115 -1.29 -4.57 11.55
CA ALA A 115 -2.59 -4.39 10.89
C ALA A 115 -2.47 -4.50 9.35
N THR A 116 -1.44 -3.89 8.76
CA THR A 116 -1.20 -3.96 7.30
C THR A 116 -0.75 -5.37 6.89
N ARG A 117 0.03 -6.06 7.74
CA ARG A 117 0.41 -7.48 7.50
C ARG A 117 -0.79 -8.43 7.60
N ASP A 118 -1.69 -8.21 8.55
CA ASP A 118 -2.95 -8.95 8.65
C ASP A 118 -3.86 -8.71 7.45
N ALA A 119 -3.84 -7.49 6.89
CA ALA A 119 -4.55 -7.20 5.64
C ALA A 119 -3.94 -8.00 4.46
N TRP A 120 -2.62 -8.18 4.41
CA TRP A 120 -1.97 -9.08 3.46
C TRP A 120 -2.36 -10.54 3.68
N ARG A 121 -2.48 -11.00 4.92
CA ARG A 121 -3.01 -12.33 5.24
C ARG A 121 -4.42 -12.51 4.68
N GLN A 122 -5.28 -11.50 4.75
CA GLN A 122 -6.63 -11.58 4.15
C GLN A 122 -6.58 -11.64 2.61
N VAL A 123 -5.66 -10.91 1.98
CA VAL A 123 -5.45 -10.98 0.51
C VAL A 123 -5.02 -12.38 0.10
N ARG A 124 -4.11 -13.02 0.86
CA ARG A 124 -3.57 -14.35 0.55
C ARG A 124 -4.66 -15.44 0.47
N GLU A 125 -5.75 -15.28 1.21
CA GLU A 125 -6.86 -16.24 1.22
C GLU A 125 -7.70 -16.18 -0.08
N LEU A 126 -7.57 -15.11 -0.89
CA LEU A 126 -8.39 -14.90 -2.09
C LEU A 126 -7.64 -15.02 -3.42
N VAL A 127 -6.32 -14.85 -3.41
CA VAL A 127 -5.49 -14.88 -4.61
C VAL A 127 -5.10 -16.32 -5.00
N GLY A 128 -4.61 -16.48 -6.23
CA GLY A 128 -4.05 -17.75 -6.72
C GLY A 128 -2.75 -18.15 -6.01
N ASP A 129 -2.32 -19.39 -6.22
CA ASP A 129 -1.22 -20.02 -5.49
C ASP A 129 0.13 -19.29 -5.65
N GLU A 130 0.41 -18.74 -6.83
CA GLU A 130 1.63 -17.99 -7.12
C GLU A 130 1.75 -16.74 -6.22
N LEU A 131 0.72 -15.88 -6.22
CA LEU A 131 0.68 -14.70 -5.36
C LEU A 131 0.62 -15.06 -3.87
N ARG A 132 -0.06 -16.16 -3.52
CA ARG A 132 -0.08 -16.66 -2.14
C ARG A 132 1.34 -17.00 -1.68
N ALA A 133 2.11 -17.71 -2.49
CA ALA A 133 3.49 -18.06 -2.18
C ALA A 133 4.39 -16.82 -2.03
N ALA A 134 4.21 -15.81 -2.89
CA ALA A 134 4.93 -14.53 -2.78
C ALA A 134 4.59 -13.77 -1.48
N ILE A 135 3.31 -13.81 -1.05
CA ILE A 135 2.89 -13.20 0.21
C ILE A 135 3.46 -13.97 1.41
N ASP A 136 3.33 -15.29 1.43
CA ASP A 136 3.76 -16.12 2.55
C ASP A 136 5.28 -16.07 2.75
N GLY A 137 6.06 -15.98 1.66
CA GLY A 137 7.52 -15.85 1.72
C GLY A 137 8.03 -14.55 2.37
N GLU A 138 7.19 -13.53 2.47
CA GLU A 138 7.54 -12.23 3.08
C GLU A 138 6.80 -11.96 4.41
N LEU A 139 5.83 -12.81 4.77
CA LEU A 139 5.12 -12.78 6.05
C LEU A 139 5.66 -13.77 7.09
N SER A 140 6.66 -14.59 6.72
CA SER A 140 7.32 -15.58 7.57
C SER A 140 8.21 -14.97 8.65
#